data_AF-A0A0S9P179-F1
#
_entry.id   AF-A0A0S9P179-F1
#
_cell.length_a   1.000
_cell.length_b   1.000
_cell.length_c   1.000
_cell.angle_alpha   90.00
_cell.angle_beta   90.00
_cell.angle_gamma   90.00
#
_symmetry.space_group_name_H-M   'P 1'
#
loop_
_entity.id
_entity.type
_entity.pdbx_description
1 polymer ?
#
loop_
_entity_poly.entity_id
_entity_poly.type
_entity_poly.pdbx_seq_one_letter_code
_entity_poly.pdbx_strand_id
1 'polypeptide(L)'
;MPSALSVDLRERVVAAIEAGASRRQAAKRFGVGAASAIRWHERFRQDGRIAPRPMGGDRNSQRLEAQAALILRIHEEHPLSFLRELSDRLSERGVRASTSSLSRFFARHGITRKKGLSTRPSRSGRM
;
A
#
# COMPACT_ATOMS: atom_id res chain seq x y z
N MET A 1 0.83 -10.97 -11.67
CA MET A 1 0.38 -9.56 -11.63
C MET A 1 0.53 -8.98 -13.03
N PRO A 2 -0.46 -8.27 -13.58
CA PRO A 2 -0.29 -7.62 -14.88
C PRO A 2 0.80 -6.54 -14.79
N SER A 3 1.76 -6.57 -15.71
CA SER A 3 2.83 -5.58 -15.81
C SER A 3 2.37 -4.38 -16.64
N ALA A 4 2.90 -3.20 -16.32
CA ALA A 4 2.73 -2.03 -17.17
C ALA A 4 3.42 -2.25 -18.52
N LEU A 5 2.76 -1.87 -19.62
CA LEU A 5 3.44 -1.74 -20.92
C LEU A 5 4.63 -0.78 -20.81
N SER A 6 5.70 -1.10 -21.55
CA SER A 6 7.01 -0.41 -21.48
C SER A 6 6.90 1.09 -21.68
N VAL A 7 7.85 1.85 -21.10
CA VAL A 7 7.89 3.31 -21.22
C VAL A 7 8.14 3.72 -22.67
N ASP A 8 9.10 3.10 -23.35
CA ASP A 8 9.40 3.32 -24.78
C ASP A 8 8.15 3.23 -25.68
N LEU A 9 7.32 2.19 -25.47
CA LEU A 9 6.10 2.03 -26.26
C LEU A 9 5.13 3.20 -26.05
N ARG A 10 5.02 3.69 -24.82
CA ARG A 10 4.17 4.84 -24.49
C ARG A 10 4.72 6.13 -25.10
N GLU A 11 6.04 6.33 -25.04
CA GLU A 11 6.73 7.47 -25.61
C GLU A 11 6.47 7.56 -27.12
N ARG A 12 6.64 6.45 -27.84
CA ARG A 12 6.37 6.38 -29.28
C ARG A 12 4.91 6.67 -29.62
N VAL A 13 3.97 6.16 -28.83
CA VAL A 13 2.53 6.43 -29.03
C VAL A 13 2.21 7.90 -28.81
N VAL A 14 2.70 8.49 -27.73
CA VAL A 14 2.50 9.91 -27.42
C VAL A 14 3.15 10.80 -28.48
N ALA A 15 4.39 10.51 -28.88
CA ALA A 15 5.11 11.26 -29.91
C ALA A 15 4.36 11.24 -31.25
N ALA A 16 3.78 10.10 -31.65
CA ALA A 16 2.99 10.02 -32.87
C ALA A 16 1.71 10.87 -32.79
N ILE A 17 1.08 10.97 -31.61
CA ILE A 17 -0.12 11.80 -31.42
C ILE A 17 0.26 13.28 -31.46
N GLU A 18 1.35 13.68 -30.80
CA GLU A 18 1.87 15.06 -30.84
C GLU A 18 2.33 15.45 -32.25
N ALA A 19 2.79 14.49 -33.07
CA ALA A 19 3.09 14.69 -34.48
C ALA A 19 1.84 14.75 -35.39
N GLY A 20 0.63 14.76 -34.83
CA GLY A 20 -0.62 14.97 -35.56
C GLY A 20 -1.45 13.72 -35.85
N ALA A 21 -1.02 12.52 -35.43
CA ALA A 21 -1.85 11.33 -35.58
C ALA A 21 -3.04 11.36 -34.62
N SER A 22 -4.21 10.89 -35.07
CA SER A 22 -5.31 10.64 -34.13
C SER A 22 -4.91 9.53 -33.15
N ARG A 23 -5.49 9.59 -31.94
CA ARG A 23 -5.28 8.58 -30.88
C ARG A 23 -5.57 7.15 -31.35
N ARG A 24 -6.58 6.97 -32.23
CA ARG A 24 -6.92 5.68 -32.83
C ARG A 24 -5.89 5.22 -33.87
N GLN A 25 -5.37 6.14 -34.70
CA GLN A 25 -4.31 5.82 -35.66
C GLN A 25 -3.01 5.42 -34.94
N ALA A 26 -2.61 6.16 -33.91
CA ALA A 26 -1.45 5.82 -33.10
C ALA A 26 -1.64 4.45 -32.42
N ALA A 27 -2.81 4.20 -31.82
CA ALA A 27 -3.14 2.92 -31.21
C ALA A 27 -2.99 1.74 -32.20
N LYS A 28 -3.55 1.88 -33.41
CA LYS A 28 -3.44 0.88 -34.47
C LYS A 28 -1.99 0.68 -34.93
N ARG A 29 -1.23 1.76 -35.10
CA ARG A 29 0.19 1.73 -35.52
C ARG A 29 1.08 0.96 -34.55
N PHE A 30 0.83 1.08 -33.26
CA PHE A 30 1.69 0.48 -32.21
C PHE A 30 1.07 -0.76 -31.54
N GLY A 31 -0.05 -1.27 -32.05
CA GLY A 31 -0.68 -2.49 -31.53
C GLY A 31 -1.24 -2.37 -30.11
N VAL A 32 -1.66 -1.17 -29.69
CA VAL A 32 -2.24 -0.93 -28.36
C VAL A 32 -3.73 -0.61 -28.46
N GLY A 33 -4.48 -0.83 -27.38
CA GLY A 33 -5.88 -0.44 -27.31
C GLY A 33 -6.07 1.09 -27.38
N ALA A 34 -7.10 1.56 -28.09
CA ALA A 34 -7.39 2.99 -28.22
C ALA A 34 -7.56 3.71 -26.87
N ALA A 35 -8.22 3.06 -25.90
CA ALA A 35 -8.35 3.58 -24.54
C ALA A 35 -7.00 3.74 -23.80
N SER A 36 -6.01 2.91 -24.11
CA SER A 36 -4.66 3.05 -23.54
C SER A 36 -3.93 4.25 -24.16
N ALA A 37 -3.99 4.41 -25.48
CA ALA A 37 -3.41 5.57 -26.17
C ALA A 37 -4.03 6.90 -25.69
N ILE A 38 -5.36 6.93 -25.48
CA ILE A 38 -6.06 8.08 -24.90
C ILE A 38 -5.50 8.41 -23.51
N ARG A 39 -5.50 7.43 -22.59
CA ARG A 39 -5.01 7.63 -21.21
C ARG A 39 -3.56 8.07 -21.14
N TRP A 40 -2.69 7.55 -22.01
CA TRP A 40 -1.28 7.94 -22.04
C TRP A 40 -1.10 9.38 -22.51
N HIS A 41 -1.83 9.78 -23.54
CA HIS A 41 -1.78 11.15 -24.06
C HIS A 41 -2.37 12.17 -23.10
N GLU A 42 -3.53 11.88 -22.49
CA GLU A 42 -4.13 12.75 -21.47
C GLU A 42 -3.19 13.00 -20.30
N ARG A 43 -2.54 11.93 -19.81
CA ARG A 43 -1.59 12.06 -18.72
C ARG A 43 -0.33 12.83 -19.13
N PHE A 44 0.16 12.62 -20.35
CA PHE A 44 1.26 13.42 -20.87
C PHE A 44 0.88 14.91 -20.91
N ARG A 45 -0.33 15.25 -21.34
CA ARG A 45 -0.82 16.65 -21.36
C ARG A 45 -1.00 17.25 -19.97
N GLN A 46 -1.41 16.45 -18.98
CA GLN A 46 -1.64 16.91 -17.61
C GLN A 46 -0.34 17.07 -16.81
N ASP A 47 0.51 16.04 -16.83
CA ASP A 47 1.66 15.92 -15.91
C ASP A 47 3.02 16.04 -16.61
N GLY A 48 3.07 16.00 -17.95
CA GLY A 48 4.30 15.83 -18.73
C GLY A 48 4.95 14.45 -18.58
N ARG A 49 4.30 13.50 -17.88
CA ARG A 49 4.88 12.21 -17.48
C ARG A 49 4.36 11.06 -18.32
N ILE A 50 5.28 10.30 -18.91
CA ILE A 50 4.98 9.12 -19.73
C ILE A 50 5.12 7.81 -18.93
N ALA A 51 6.02 7.79 -17.94
CA ALA A 51 6.27 6.63 -17.09
C ALA A 51 5.01 6.17 -16.32
N PRO A 52 4.72 4.86 -16.21
CA PRO A 52 3.59 4.35 -15.44
C PRO A 52 3.58 4.86 -14.00
N ARG A 53 2.40 4.98 -13.39
CA ARG A 53 2.31 5.20 -11.95
C ARG A 53 2.86 3.96 -11.22
N PRO A 54 3.43 4.13 -10.01
CA PRO A 54 3.78 2.99 -9.17
C PRO A 54 2.59 2.03 -9.07
N MET A 55 2.80 0.78 -9.50
CA MET A 55 1.77 -0.26 -9.43
C MET A 55 1.96 -1.04 -8.14
N GLY A 56 0.91 -1.09 -7.32
CA GLY A 56 0.98 -1.72 -6.00
C GLY A 56 1.76 -0.89 -4.99
N GLY A 57 2.08 -1.50 -3.85
CA GLY A 57 2.72 -0.86 -2.71
C GLY A 57 1.88 -0.94 -1.44
N ASP A 58 2.55 -1.07 -0.30
CA ASP A 58 1.90 -1.12 1.00
C ASP A 58 1.49 0.29 1.45
N ARG A 59 0.24 0.64 1.14
CA ARG A 59 -0.35 1.92 1.58
C ARG A 59 -0.80 1.89 3.04
N ASN A 60 -0.99 0.69 3.60
CA ASN A 60 -1.47 0.55 4.97
C ASN A 60 -0.34 0.77 5.98
N SER A 61 0.87 0.26 5.73
CA SER A 61 2.02 0.59 6.59
C SER A 61 2.32 2.07 6.59
N GLN A 62 2.30 2.73 5.43
CA GLN A 62 2.52 4.18 5.35
C GLN A 62 1.52 4.98 6.20
N ARG A 63 0.24 4.58 6.21
CA ARG A 63 -0.77 5.23 7.06
C ARG A 63 -0.47 5.04 8.55
N LEU A 64 -0.04 3.85 8.95
CA LEU A 64 0.34 3.58 10.35
C LEU A 64 1.62 4.33 10.74
N GLU A 65 2.60 4.42 9.84
CA GLU A 65 3.83 5.19 10.07
C GLU A 65 3.58 6.68 10.26
N ALA A 66 2.64 7.25 9.50
CA ALA A 66 2.22 8.63 9.71
C ALA A 66 1.65 8.89 11.12
N GLN A 67 1.24 7.84 11.83
CA GLN A 67 0.72 7.88 13.20
C GLN A 67 1.64 7.16 14.20
N ALA A 68 2.90 6.89 13.83
CA ALA A 68 3.81 6.05 14.62
C ALA A 68 3.99 6.56 16.05
N ALA A 69 4.17 7.88 16.22
CA ALA A 69 4.33 8.50 17.54
C ALA A 69 3.12 8.25 18.46
N LEU A 70 1.90 8.33 17.92
CA LEU A 70 0.68 8.06 18.68
C LEU A 70 0.59 6.58 19.08
N ILE A 71 0.88 5.68 18.13
CA ILE A 71 0.83 4.22 18.36
C ILE A 71 1.84 3.81 19.43
N LEU A 72 3.07 4.32 19.34
CA LEU A 72 4.14 4.04 20.30
C LEU A 72 3.80 4.58 21.70
N ARG A 73 3.30 5.82 21.79
CA ARG A 73 2.87 6.41 23.06
C ARG A 73 1.78 5.57 23.76
N ILE A 74 0.74 5.16 23.03
CA ILE A 74 -0.34 4.35 23.61
C ILE A 74 0.19 2.97 24.02
N HIS A 75 1.15 2.42 23.28
CA HIS A 75 1.83 1.19 23.65
C HIS A 75 2.66 1.36 24.92
N GLU A 76 3.38 2.46 25.10
CA GLU A 76 4.15 2.77 26.32
C GLU A 76 3.26 2.98 27.54
N GLU A 77 2.08 3.60 27.37
CA GLU A 77 1.06 3.74 28.41
C GLU A 77 0.49 2.36 28.84
N HIS A 78 0.45 1.39 27.91
CA HIS A 78 -0.12 0.06 28.12
C HIS A 78 0.70 -1.08 27.48
N PRO A 79 1.93 -1.35 27.94
CA PRO A 79 2.87 -2.24 27.25
C PRO A 79 2.47 -3.72 27.27
N LEU A 80 1.58 -4.10 28.19
CA LEU A 80 1.04 -5.45 28.33
C LEU A 80 -0.31 -5.65 27.64
N SER A 81 -0.87 -4.62 27.01
CA SER A 81 -2.15 -4.72 26.30
C SER A 81 -2.07 -5.66 25.10
N PHE A 82 -3.17 -6.36 24.83
CA PHE A 82 -3.25 -7.18 23.62
C PHE A 82 -3.43 -6.29 22.39
N LEU A 83 -2.95 -6.74 21.23
CA LEU A 83 -3.08 -5.97 19.97
C LEU A 83 -4.52 -5.59 19.62
N ARG A 84 -5.52 -6.38 20.05
CA ARG A 84 -6.95 -6.05 19.87
C ARG A 84 -7.35 -4.82 20.68
N GLU A 85 -6.92 -4.75 21.95
CA GLU A 85 -7.23 -3.65 22.85
C GLU A 85 -6.53 -2.37 22.40
N LEU A 86 -5.31 -2.49 21.86
CA LEU A 86 -4.62 -1.37 21.24
C LEU A 86 -5.35 -0.89 19.97
N SER A 87 -5.84 -1.80 19.14
CA SER A 87 -6.66 -1.47 17.96
C SER A 87 -7.94 -0.71 18.34
N ASP A 88 -8.62 -1.12 19.41
CA ASP A 88 -9.83 -0.45 19.89
C ASP A 88 -9.52 0.98 20.37
N ARG A 89 -8.48 1.15 21.19
CA ARG A 89 -8.01 2.47 21.68
C ARG A 89 -7.51 3.40 20.56
N LEU A 90 -6.95 2.84 19.49
CA LEU A 90 -6.56 3.61 18.30
C LEU A 90 -7.81 4.04 17.52
N SER A 91 -8.82 3.18 17.45
CA SER A 91 -10.08 3.48 16.76
C SER A 91 -10.86 4.59 17.46
N GLU A 92 -10.88 4.63 18.79
CA GLU A 92 -11.44 5.74 19.59
C GLU A 92 -10.79 7.10 19.26
N ARG A 93 -9.53 7.08 18.84
CA ARG A 93 -8.75 8.27 18.42
C ARG A 93 -8.74 8.48 16.90
N GLY A 94 -9.59 7.77 16.15
CA GLY A 94 -9.75 7.92 14.70
C GLY A 94 -8.74 7.15 13.85
N VAL A 95 -7.84 6.37 14.45
CA VAL A 95 -6.83 5.58 13.74
C VAL A 95 -7.30 4.14 13.57
N ARG A 96 -7.71 3.79 12.33
CA ARG A 96 -8.08 2.41 11.99
C ARG A 96 -6.83 1.56 11.74
N ALA A 97 -6.53 0.64 12.65
CA ALA A 97 -5.42 -0.30 12.51
C ALA A 97 -5.87 -1.72 12.83
N SER A 98 -5.71 -2.66 11.90
CA SER A 98 -5.98 -4.08 12.19
C SER A 98 -4.89 -4.67 13.09
N THR A 99 -5.21 -5.74 13.82
CA THR A 99 -4.22 -6.49 14.63
C THR A 99 -3.02 -6.96 13.81
N SER A 100 -3.25 -7.44 12.58
CA SER A 100 -2.20 -7.84 11.64
C SER A 100 -1.33 -6.66 11.18
N SER A 101 -1.92 -5.46 11.01
CA SER A 101 -1.19 -4.24 10.67
C SER A 101 -0.31 -3.78 11.83
N LEU A 102 -0.84 -3.83 13.06
CA LEU A 102 -0.09 -3.49 14.27
C LEU A 102 1.04 -4.49 14.54
N SER A 103 0.81 -5.79 14.34
CA SER A 103 1.86 -6.81 14.45
C SER A 103 3.03 -6.53 13.51
N ARG A 104 2.76 -6.23 12.23
CA ARG A 104 3.80 -5.83 11.26
C ARG A 104 4.42 -4.48 11.59
N PHE A 105 3.67 -3.54 12.15
CA PHE A 105 4.20 -2.26 12.62
C PHE A 105 5.23 -2.48 13.72
N PHE A 106 4.88 -3.19 14.79
CA PHE A 106 5.81 -3.47 15.88
C PHE A 106 7.04 -4.27 15.43
N ALA A 107 6.86 -5.25 14.53
CA ALA A 107 7.97 -5.97 13.94
C ALA A 107 8.95 -5.04 13.19
N ARG A 108 8.46 -4.02 12.48
CA ARG A 108 9.30 -3.02 11.78
C ARG A 108 10.00 -2.06 12.76
N HIS A 109 9.35 -1.76 13.89
CA HIS A 109 9.91 -0.94 14.97
C HIS A 109 10.80 -1.74 15.95
N GLY A 110 11.08 -3.02 15.67
CA GLY A 110 11.91 -3.88 16.51
C GLY A 110 11.27 -4.27 17.85
N ILE A 111 10.00 -3.96 18.05
CA ILE A 111 9.24 -4.26 19.26
C ILE A 111 8.70 -5.68 19.13
N THR A 112 9.31 -6.61 19.86
CA THR A 112 8.85 -7.99 19.96
C THR A 112 8.44 -8.29 21.38
N ARG A 113 7.23 -8.85 21.57
CA ARG A 113 6.86 -9.38 22.87
C ARG A 113 7.73 -10.60 23.13
N LYS A 114 8.56 -10.57 24.17
CA LYS A 114 9.28 -11.75 24.64
C LYS A 114 8.28 -12.87 24.87
N LYS A 115 8.41 -13.97 24.13
CA LYS A 115 7.59 -15.15 24.33
C LYS A 115 7.94 -15.74 25.70
N GLY A 116 7.02 -15.66 26.66
CA GLY A 116 7.17 -16.39 27.92
C GLY A 116 7.29 -17.88 27.63
N LEU A 117 8.04 -18.61 28.47
CA LEU A 117 8.07 -20.08 28.43
C LEU A 117 6.63 -20.59 28.35
N SER A 118 6.37 -21.49 27.41
CA SER A 118 5.07 -22.14 27.26
C SER A 118 4.82 -23.01 28.48
N THR A 119 4.27 -22.43 29.54
CA THR A 119 3.79 -23.21 30.68
C THR A 119 2.60 -24.03 30.20
N ARG A 120 2.70 -25.36 30.32
CA ARG A 120 1.58 -26.27 30.05
C ARG A 120 0.35 -25.77 30.82
N PRO A 121 -0.83 -25.60 30.19
CA PRO A 121 -2.04 -25.32 30.94
C PRO A 121 -2.21 -26.42 31.99
N SER A 122 -2.34 -26.02 33.26
CA SER A 122 -2.65 -26.96 34.34
C SER A 122 -3.96 -27.66 34.00
N ARG A 123 -3.96 -29.00 33.99
CA ARG A 123 -5.19 -29.80 33.95
C ARG A 123 -6.01 -29.42 35.17
N SER A 124 -6.95 -28.51 35.03
CA SER A 124 -8.06 -28.40 35.97
C SER A 124 -8.84 -29.71 35.85
N GLY A 125 -8.72 -30.55 36.88
CA GLY A 125 -9.49 -31.78 37.01
C GLY A 125 -10.98 -31.45 37.07
N ARG A 126 -11.79 -32.19 36.32
CA ARG A 126 -13.24 -32.26 36.56
C ARG A 126 -13.46 -32.97 37.90
N MET A 127 -14.15 -32.31 38.81
CA MET A 127 -15.17 -32.94 39.65
C MET A 127 -16.45 -32.17 39.45
#